data_AF-A0A848UYU5-F1
#
_entry.id   AF-A0A848UYU5-F1
#
_cell.length_a   1.000
_cell.length_b   1.000
_cell.length_c   1.000
_cell.angle_alpha   90.00
_cell.angle_beta   90.00
_cell.angle_gamma   90.00
#
_symmetry.space_group_name_H-M   'P 1'
#
loop_
_entity.id
_entity.type
_entity.pdbx_description
1 polymer ?
#
loop_
_entity_poly.entity_id
_entity_poly.type
_entity_poly.pdbx_seq_one_letter_code
_entity_poly.pdbx_strand_id
1 'polypeptide(L)' 'MKVEQLNWTRSSGWETQKTGPTADEVNFVLVFGGIDDVNKPEHYDELKKRYPKANIVMVSTAG' A
#
# COMPACT_ATOMS: atom_id res chain seq x y z
N MET A 1 -16.65 8.84 -0.84
CA MET A 1 -15.52 7.92 -0.60
C MET A 1 -14.23 8.72 -0.74
N LYS A 2 -13.40 8.82 0.30
CA LYS A 2 -12.07 9.47 0.21
C LYS A 2 -11.07 8.39 -0.23
N VAL A 3 -10.22 8.69 -1.21
CA VAL A 3 -9.29 7.71 -1.80
C VAL A 3 -7.91 8.34 -1.92
N GLU A 4 -6.90 7.62 -1.47
CA GLU A 4 -5.48 7.87 -1.72
C GLU A 4 -4.98 6.87 -2.77
N GLN A 5 -3.99 7.26 -3.56
CA GLN A 5 -3.28 6.34 -4.46
C GLN A 5 -1.77 6.51 -4.27
N LEU A 6 -1.10 5.38 -4.06
CA LEU A 6 0.35 5.28 -4.02
C LEU A 6 0.85 4.41 -5.18
N ASN A 7 2.08 4.62 -5.60
CA ASN A 7 2.80 3.72 -6.48
C ASN A 7 4.13 3.34 -5.83
N TRP A 8 4.50 2.06 -5.87
CA TRP A 8 5.81 1.62 -5.41
C TRP A 8 6.72 1.33 -6.60
N THR A 9 7.96 1.83 -6.53
CA THR A 9 9.00 1.47 -7.49
C THR A 9 10.29 1.10 -6.77
N ARG A 10 11.14 0.30 -7.42
CA ARG A 10 12.46 -0.07 -6.86
C ARG A 10 13.38 1.12 -6.65
N SER A 11 13.22 2.19 -7.43
CA SER A 11 14.07 3.39 -7.34
C SER A 11 13.62 4.36 -6.25
N SER A 12 12.31 4.49 -6.04
CA SER A 12 11.74 5.60 -5.25
C SER A 12 10.91 5.14 -4.05
N GLY A 13 10.64 3.84 -3.91
CA GLY A 13 9.72 3.33 -2.89
C GLY A 13 8.28 3.80 -3.14
N TRP A 14 7.51 3.96 -2.06
CA TRP A 14 6.10 4.40 -2.11
C TRP A 14 5.97 5.91 -2.33
N GLU A 15 5.49 6.29 -3.51
CA GLU A 15 5.20 7.67 -3.88
C GLU A 15 3.70 7.92 -3.99
N THR A 16 3.24 9.04 -3.43
CA THR A 16 1.84 9.44 -3.52
C THR A 16 1.52 9.99 -4.90
N GLN A 17 0.65 9.28 -5.63
CA GLN A 17 0.14 9.70 -6.93
C GLN A 17 -1.10 10.58 -6.78
N LYS A 18 -1.90 10.32 -5.74
CA LYS A 18 -3.08 11.09 -5.40
C LYS A 18 -3.19 11.22 -3.89
N THR A 19 -3.13 12.45 -3.41
CA THR A 19 -3.35 12.75 -1.99
C THR A 19 -4.77 12.37 -1.60
N GLY A 20 -4.89 11.73 -0.44
CA GLY A 20 -6.17 11.29 0.09
C GLY A 20 -6.39 11.75 1.53
N PRO A 21 -7.17 10.98 2.31
CA PRO A 21 -7.39 11.27 3.72
C PRO A 21 -6.09 11.12 4.54
N THR A 22 -6.11 11.57 5.79
CA THR A 22 -5.00 11.34 6.71
C THR A 22 -4.82 9.84 6.98
N ALA A 23 -3.61 9.41 7.33
CA ALA A 23 -3.31 8.01 7.62
C ALA A 23 -4.25 7.37 8.66
N ASP A 24 -4.68 8.14 9.67
CA ASP A 24 -5.60 7.71 10.72
C ASP A 24 -7.06 7.52 10.25
N GLU A 25 -7.43 8.15 9.14
CA GLU A 25 -8.76 8.01 8.53
C GLU A 25 -8.82 6.84 7.52
N VAL A 26 -7.67 6.25 7.17
CA VAL A 26 -7.60 5.10 6.26
C VAL A 26 -7.91 3.83 7.03
N ASN A 27 -9.05 3.20 6.70
CA ASN A 27 -9.48 1.95 7.33
C ASN A 27 -9.13 0.71 6.50
N PHE A 28 -8.77 0.89 5.23
CA PHE A 28 -8.54 -0.21 4.29
C PHE A 28 -7.51 0.17 3.22
N VAL A 29 -6.57 -0.75 2.96
CA VAL A 29 -5.53 -0.62 1.93
C VAL A 29 -5.55 -1.86 1.04
N LEU A 30 -5.67 -1.64 -0.27
CA LEU A 30 -5.56 -2.67 -1.31
C LEU A 30 -4.26 -2.47 -2.06
N VAL A 31 -3.43 -3.52 -2.10
CA VAL A 31 -2.15 -3.51 -2.82
C VAL A 31 -2.18 -4.53 -3.94
N PHE A 32 -1.75 -4.10 -5.12
CA PHE A 32 -1.62 -4.95 -6.30
C PHE A 32 -0.17 -4.89 -6.78
N GLY A 33 0.44 -6.05 -7.05
CA GLY A 33 1.81 -6.09 -7.52
C GLY A 33 2.26 -7.47 -7.98
N GLY A 34 3.50 -7.56 -8.48
CA GLY A 34 4.12 -8.84 -8.82
C GLY A 34 4.25 -9.74 -7.58
N ILE A 35 4.20 -11.06 -7.76
CA ILE A 35 4.28 -12.02 -6.64
C ILE A 35 5.55 -11.86 -5.80
N ASP A 36 6.68 -11.55 -6.46
CA ASP A 36 7.97 -11.35 -5.80
C ASP A 36 8.01 -10.11 -4.92
N ASP A 37 7.18 -9.10 -5.20
CA ASP A 37 7.11 -7.88 -4.40
C ASP A 37 6.02 -8.01 -3.33
N VAL A 38 4.83 -8.52 -3.67
CA VAL A 38 3.73 -8.70 -2.73
C VAL A 38 4.05 -9.66 -1.58
N ASN A 39 4.90 -10.68 -1.82
CA ASN A 39 5.33 -11.62 -0.79
C ASN A 39 6.45 -11.08 0.13
N LYS A 40 6.98 -9.88 -0.11
CA LYS A 40 8.02 -9.29 0.75
C LYS A 40 7.38 -8.73 2.03
N PRO A 41 7.77 -9.21 3.22
CA PRO A 41 7.25 -8.68 4.48
C PRO A 41 7.54 -7.19 4.67
N GLU A 42 8.66 -6.70 4.13
CA GLU A 42 9.09 -5.31 4.22
C GLU A 42 8.03 -4.33 3.68
N HIS A 43 7.39 -4.67 2.55
CA HIS A 43 6.34 -3.84 1.97
C HIS A 43 5.06 -3.84 2.81
N TYR A 44 4.73 -4.97 3.44
CA TYR A 44 3.65 -5.03 4.42
C TYR A 44 3.94 -4.11 5.61
N ASP A 45 5.13 -4.23 6.18
CA ASP A 45 5.53 -3.50 7.39
C ASP A 45 5.59 -2.00 7.16
N GLU A 46 6.09 -1.55 6.00
CA GLU A 46 6.05 -0.14 5.60
C GLU A 46 4.61 0.40 5.54
N LEU A 47 3.69 -0.34 4.91
CA LEU A 47 2.29 0.04 4.81
C LEU A 47 1.60 -0.01 6.18
N LYS A 48 1.94 -0.98 7.03
CA LYS A 48 1.36 -1.08 8.38
C LYS A 48 1.84 0.04 9.29
N LYS A 49 3.09 0.47 9.16
CA LYS A 49 3.61 1.67 9.84
C LYS A 49 2.93 2.93 9.32
N ARG A 50 2.72 3.04 8.01
CA ARG A 50 2.06 4.20 7.39
C ARG A 50 0.56 4.27 7.75
N TYR A 51 -0.13 3.13 7.81
CA TYR A 51 -1.56 3.02 8.07
C TYR A 51 -1.84 2.05 9.24
N PRO A 52 -1.55 2.43 10.48
CA PRO A 52 -1.61 1.53 11.63
C PRO A 52 -3.00 0.95 11.89
N LYS A 53 -4.05 1.72 11.62
CA LYS A 53 -5.46 1.32 11.82
C LYS A 53 -6.07 0.59 10.63
N ALA A 54 -5.42 0.61 9.48
CA ALA A 54 -5.98 0.00 8.29
C ALA A 54 -5.84 -1.53 8.31
N ASN A 55 -6.86 -2.18 7.75
CA ASN A 55 -6.74 -3.55 7.29
C ASN A 55 -6.06 -3.54 5.92
N ILE A 56 -4.99 -4.32 5.76
CA ILE A 56 -4.17 -4.34 4.55
C ILE A 56 -4.39 -5.68 3.87
N VAL A 57 -4.78 -5.64 2.60
CA VAL A 57 -4.89 -6.83 1.74
C VAL A 57 -3.95 -6.62 0.56
N MET A 58 -3.02 -7.55 0.39
CA MET A 58 -2.11 -7.56 -0.75
C MET A 58 -2.43 -8.72 -1.67
N VAL A 59 -2.43 -8.43 -2.98
CA VAL A 59 -2.85 -9.38 -4.01
C VAL A 59 -1.84 -9.36 -5.13
N SER A 60 -1.42 -10.56 -5.56
CA SER A 60 -0.57 -10.67 -6.75
C SER A 60 -1.39 -10.44 -8.01
N THR A 61 -0.83 -9.73 -8.98
CA THR A 61 -1.39 -9.64 -10.33
C THR A 61 -1.04 -10.85 -11.21
N ALA A 62 -0.25 -11.79 -10.70
CA ALA A 62 0.28 -12.91 -11.49
C ALA A 62 -0.72 -14.04 -11.79
N GLY A 63 -1.89 -14.07 -11.14
CA GLY A 63 -2.99 -14.98 -11.46
C GLY A 63 -2.69 -16.46 -11.24
#